data_AF-A0A7V2Z1X4-F1
#
_entry.id   AF-A0A7V2Z1X4-F1
#
_cell.length_a   1.000
_cell.length_b   1.000
_cell.length_c   1.000
_cell.angle_alpha   90.00
_cell.angle_beta   90.00
_cell.angle_gamma   90.00
#
_symmetry.space_group_name_H-M   'P 1'
#
loop_
_entity.id
_entity.type
_entity.pdbx_description
1 polymer ?
#
loop_
_entity_poly.entity_id
_entity_poly.type
_entity_poly.pdbx_seq_one_letter_code
_entity_poly.pdbx_strand_id
1 'polypeptide(L)' 'MMAALHTQMACAAQNFILSHFMNRSLKVYCGHKGEAYEGKVSSCADGILTLDCNGKKIFIACDKIESMQEP' A
#
# COMPACT_ATOMS: atom_id res chain seq x y z
N MET A 1 -15.89 -1.52 22.31
CA MET A 1 -14.67 -2.34 22.07
C MET A 1 -14.37 -2.64 20.59
N MET A 2 -15.07 -2.06 19.61
CA MET A 2 -14.84 -2.37 18.18
C MET A 2 -13.75 -1.53 17.47
N ALA A 3 -13.27 -0.43 18.08
CA ALA A 3 -12.23 0.41 17.46
C ALA A 3 -10.82 -0.19 17.58
N ALA A 4 -10.54 -0.99 18.62
CA ALA A 4 -9.21 -1.56 18.86
C ALA A 4 -8.84 -2.67 17.87
N LEU A 5 -9.82 -3.49 17.47
CA LEU A 5 -9.58 -4.59 16.52
C LEU A 5 -9.33 -4.09 15.10
N HIS A 6 -10.00 -3.01 14.69
CA HIS A 6 -9.76 -2.37 13.40
C HIS A 6 -8.37 -1.71 13.33
N THR A 7 -7.88 -1.18 14.47
CA THR A 7 -6.55 -0.55 14.56
C THR A 7 -5.40 -1.57 14.54
N GLN A 8 -5.58 -2.76 15.15
CA GLN A 8 -4.54 -3.79 15.13
C GLN A 8 -4.35 -4.46 13.76
N MET A 9 -5.41 -4.59 12.94
CA MET A 9 -5.29 -5.18 11.59
C MET A 9 -4.63 -4.24 10.58
N ALA A 10 -4.90 -2.93 10.66
CA ALA A 10 -4.23 -1.93 9.81
C ALA A 10 -2.71 -1.99 9.96
N CYS A 11 -2.23 -2.16 11.20
CA CYS A 11 -0.80 -2.25 11.50
C CYS A 11 -0.13 -3.49 10.86
N ALA A 12 -0.82 -4.63 10.82
CA ALA A 12 -0.26 -5.87 10.28
C ALA A 12 0.00 -5.78 8.76
N ALA A 13 -0.95 -5.23 8.00
CA ALA A 13 -0.81 -5.07 6.55
C ALA A 13 0.30 -4.07 6.18
N GLN A 14 0.39 -2.95 6.91
CA GLN A 14 1.44 -1.95 6.68
C GLN A 14 2.83 -2.50 7.00
N ASN A 15 2.98 -3.20 8.13
CA ASN A 15 4.24 -3.84 8.49
C ASN A 15 4.65 -4.91 7.47
N PHE A 16 3.71 -5.69 6.95
CA PHE A 16 3.98 -6.64 5.87
C PHE A 16 4.51 -5.93 4.63
N ILE A 17 3.83 -4.87 4.18
CA ILE A 17 4.25 -4.11 2.99
C ILE A 17 5.65 -3.53 3.16
N LEU A 18 5.94 -2.89 4.29
CA LEU A 18 7.26 -2.34 4.56
C LEU A 18 8.34 -3.42 4.65
N SER A 19 8.06 -4.53 5.33
CA SER A 19 9.06 -5.59 5.56
C SER A 19 9.42 -6.34 4.28
N HIS A 20 8.46 -6.51 3.37
CA HIS A 20 8.66 -7.29 2.16
C HIS A 20 8.98 -6.45 0.92
N PHE A 21 8.46 -5.22 0.87
CA PHE A 21 8.44 -4.45 -0.38
C PHE A 21 9.07 -3.07 -0.31
N MET A 22 9.53 -2.60 0.87
CA MET A 22 10.22 -1.30 0.96
C MET A 22 11.37 -1.23 -0.05
N ASN A 23 11.44 -0.11 -0.79
CA ASN A 23 12.39 0.11 -1.87
C ASN A 23 12.29 -0.87 -3.07
N ARG A 24 11.23 -1.67 -3.19
CA ARG A 24 10.95 -2.48 -4.38
C ARG A 24 9.89 -1.83 -5.26
N SER A 25 9.95 -2.08 -6.56
CA SER A 25 8.87 -1.71 -7.47
C SER A 25 7.68 -2.65 -7.27
N LEU A 26 6.50 -2.07 -7.13
CA LEU A 26 5.24 -2.80 -7.02
C LEU A 26 4.23 -2.25 -8.01
N LYS A 27 3.40 -3.16 -8.52
CA LYS A 27 2.14 -2.84 -9.15
C LYS A 27 1.00 -3.09 -8.16
N VAL A 28 0.25 -2.04 -7.84
CA VAL A 28 -0.82 -2.04 -6.84
C VAL A 28 -2.14 -1.81 -7.53
N TYR A 29 -3.06 -2.76 -7.40
CA TYR A 29 -4.40 -2.68 -7.98
C TYR A 29 -5.39 -2.18 -6.93
N CYS A 30 -6.13 -1.13 -7.25
CA CYS A 30 -7.04 -0.47 -6.32
C CYS A 30 -8.40 -0.18 -6.96
N GLY A 31 -9.48 -0.44 -6.22
CA GLY A 31 -10.83 -0.03 -6.58
C GLY A 31 -11.49 -0.79 -7.74
N HIS A 32 -12.79 -0.52 -7.93
CA HIS A 32 -13.71 -1.36 -8.70
C HIS A 32 -13.52 -1.39 -10.24
N LYS A 33 -12.43 -0.84 -10.79
CA LYS A 33 -12.24 -0.72 -12.26
C LYS A 33 -10.86 -1.15 -12.74
N GLY A 34 -10.13 -1.95 -11.97
CA GLY A 34 -8.82 -2.46 -12.39
C GLY A 34 -7.78 -1.35 -12.54
N GLU A 35 -7.92 -0.25 -11.80
CA GLU A 35 -6.93 0.81 -11.77
C GLU A 35 -5.66 0.26 -11.10
N ALA A 36 -4.53 0.38 -11.79
CA ALA A 36 -3.24 -0.09 -11.31
C ALA A 36 -2.25 1.06 -11.27
N TYR A 37 -1.51 1.14 -10.17
CA TYR A 37 -0.42 2.09 -9.97
C TYR A 37 0.88 1.33 -9.84
N GLU A 38 1.91 1.77 -10.57
CA GLU A 38 3.22 1.13 -10.53
C GLU A 38 4.28 2.13 -10.07
N GLY A 39 5.09 1.71 -9.11
CA GLY A 39 6.18 2.52 -8.59
C GLY A 39 6.93 1.84 -7.46
N LYS A 40 8.02 2.47 -7.02
CA LYS A 40 8.84 1.98 -5.93
C LYS A 40 8.19 2.31 -4.58
N VAL A 41 8.03 1.32 -3.70
CA VAL A 41 7.51 1.57 -2.35
C VAL A 41 8.48 2.49 -1.60
N SER A 42 8.03 3.69 -1.28
CA SER A 42 8.83 4.69 -0.56
C SER A 42 8.44 4.79 0.91
N SER A 43 7.18 4.51 1.27
CA SER A 43 6.71 4.48 2.66
C SER A 43 5.31 3.85 2.74
N CYS A 44 4.91 3.45 3.94
CA CYS A 44 3.55 2.99 4.24
C CYS A 44 3.23 3.34 5.71
N ALA A 45 2.34 4.31 5.94
CA ALA A 45 2.02 4.82 7.27
C ALA A 45 0.57 5.34 7.31
N ASP A 46 -0.09 5.27 8.47
CA ASP A 46 -1.44 5.81 8.68
C ASP A 46 -2.51 5.33 7.65
N GLY A 47 -2.45 4.07 7.25
CA GLY A 47 -3.30 3.48 6.22
C GLY A 47 -3.01 3.95 4.80
N ILE A 48 -1.88 4.62 4.54
CA ILE A 48 -1.49 5.14 3.22
C ILE A 48 -0.18 4.50 2.76
N LEU A 49 -0.23 3.80 1.61
CA LEU A 49 0.92 3.34 0.85
C LEU A 49 1.38 4.47 -0.10
N THR A 50 2.67 4.79 -0.06
CA THR A 50 3.29 5.77 -0.96
C THR A 50 4.22 5.05 -1.94
N LEU A 51 3.93 5.21 -3.23
CA LEU A 51 4.81 4.80 -4.32
C LEU A 51 5.55 6.02 -4.87
N ASP A 52 6.85 5.88 -5.12
CA ASP A 52 7.63 6.80 -5.94
C ASP A 52 7.64 6.32 -7.39
N CYS A 53 7.14 7.17 -8.28
CA CYS A 53 7.13 6.96 -9.72
C CYS A 53 7.97 8.06 -10.36
N ASN A 54 9.28 7.83 -10.47
CA ASN A 54 10.22 8.76 -11.08
C ASN A 54 10.16 10.18 -10.46
N GLY A 55 10.17 10.25 -9.13
CA GLY A 55 10.11 11.51 -8.38
C GLY A 55 8.71 12.11 -8.21
N LYS A 56 7.67 11.48 -8.76
CA LYS A 56 6.27 11.77 -8.43
C LYS A 56 5.77 10.78 -7.38
N LYS A 57 5.16 11.30 -6.30
CA LYS A 57 4.58 10.47 -5.24
C LYS A 57 3.12 10.15 -5.54
N ILE A 58 2.76 8.87 -5.43
CA ILE A 58 1.39 8.37 -5.53
C ILE A 58 0.98 7.87 -4.15
N PHE A 59 -0.15 8.36 -3.66
CA PHE A 59 -0.68 8.01 -2.34
C PHE A 59 -1.92 7.13 -2.50
N ILE A 60 -1.88 5.93 -1.91
CA ILE A 60 -2.89 4.90 -2.05
C ILE A 60 -3.39 4.52 -0.66
N ALA A 61 -4.70 4.61 -0.44
CA ALA A 61 -5.30 4.14 0.80
C ALA A 61 -5.27 2.61 0.84
N CYS A 62 -4.69 2.03 1.90
CA CYS A 62 -4.49 0.60 2.05
C CYS A 62 -5.80 -0.19 2.06
N ASP A 63 -6.89 0.40 2.56
CA ASP A 63 -8.23 -0.23 2.54
C ASP A 63 -8.81 -0.40 1.13
N LYS A 64 -8.25 0.30 0.14
CA LYS A 64 -8.65 0.21 -1.28
C LYS A 64 -7.79 -0.72 -2.11
N ILE A 65 -6.72 -1.27 -1.53
CA ILE A 65 -5.83 -2.20 -2.23
C ILE A 65 -6.53 -3.56 -2.33
N GLU A 66 -6.77 -4.00 -3.56
CA GLU A 66 -7.38 -5.31 -3.83
C GLU A 66 -6.31 -6.38 -4.04
N SER A 67 -5.20 -6.03 -4.72
CA SER A 67 -4.06 -6.93 -4.91
C SER A 67 -2.76 -6.18 -5.20
N MET A 68 -1.64 -6.86 -5.00
CA MET A 68 -0.28 -6.36 -5.19
C MET A 68 0.54 -7.40 -5.95
N GLN A 69 1.35 -6.94 -6.91
CA GLN A 69 2.17 -7.79 -7.76
C GLN A 69 3.57 -7.18 -7.94
N GLU A 70 4.61 -8.01 -7.78
CA GLU A 70 5.96 -7.67 -8.24
C GLU A 70 6.03 -7.81 -9.78
N PRO A 71 6.66 -6.85 -10.48
CA PRO A 71 6.78 -6.89 -11.95
C PRO A 71 7.61 -8.09 -12.45
#